data_AF-A0A2H0L5H1-F1
#
_entry.id   AF-A0A2H0L5H1-F1
#
_cell.length_a   1.000
_cell.length_b   1.000
_cell.length_c   1.000
_cell.angle_alpha   90.00
_cell.angle_beta   90.00
_cell.angle_gamma   90.00
#
_symmetry.space_group_name_H-M   'P 1'
#
loop_
_entity.id
_entity.type
_entity.pdbx_description
1 polymer ?
#
loop_
_entity_poly.entity_id
_entity_poly.type
_entity_poly.pdbx_seq_one_letter_code
_entity_poly.pdbx_strand_id
1 'polypeptide(L)'
;MAKRKKLTSKTTELPELFKERLKLILQPTDLIMTLSSFSKERNTTLRVNTLKTDAPTVQKWLQQHGIPFVRHNLLEFAFVLPKTTSREATEWDIYKEGKIYL
;
A
#
# COMPACT_ATOMS: atom_id res chain seq x y z
N MET A 1 -34.58 5.34 -11.53
CA MET A 1 -33.21 5.60 -11.06
C MET A 1 -32.84 4.57 -10.01
N ALA A 2 -31.96 3.61 -10.33
CA ALA A 2 -31.58 2.55 -9.41
C ALA A 2 -30.75 3.12 -8.25
N LYS A 3 -31.27 2.99 -7.01
CA LYS A 3 -30.54 3.38 -5.80
C LYS A 3 -29.25 2.54 -5.73
N ARG A 4 -28.10 3.21 -5.85
CA ARG A 4 -26.77 2.62 -5.62
C ARG A 4 -26.75 2.11 -4.18
N LYS A 5 -26.83 0.79 -3.99
CA LYS A 5 -26.77 0.14 -2.68
C LYS A 5 -25.41 0.45 -2.09
N LYS A 6 -25.35 1.25 -1.01
CA LYS A 6 -24.13 1.48 -0.22
C LYS A 6 -23.61 0.10 0.18
N LEU A 7 -22.42 -0.26 -0.29
CA LEU A 7 -21.72 -1.47 0.15
C LEU A 7 -21.32 -1.23 1.61
N THR A 8 -22.19 -1.63 2.53
CA THR A 8 -21.94 -1.53 3.97
C THR A 8 -20.80 -2.47 4.32
N SER A 9 -19.73 -1.91 4.87
CA SER A 9 -18.57 -2.60 5.42
C SER A 9 -18.96 -3.62 6.48
N LYS A 10 -18.81 -4.91 6.16
CA LYS A 10 -18.38 -6.03 7.01
C LYS A 10 -18.84 -7.33 6.37
N THR A 11 -18.07 -7.80 5.40
CA THR A 11 -18.00 -9.23 5.11
C THR A 11 -16.53 -9.55 5.27
N THR A 12 -16.17 -10.05 6.45
CA THR A 12 -14.81 -10.48 6.80
C THR A 12 -14.38 -11.73 6.04
N GLU A 13 -15.23 -12.24 5.15
CA GLU A 13 -15.01 -13.48 4.43
C GLU A 13 -15.13 -13.26 2.93
N LEU A 14 -14.13 -13.76 2.19
CA LEU A 14 -14.08 -13.71 0.74
C LEU A 14 -15.19 -14.59 0.14
N PRO A 15 -15.85 -14.18 -0.97
CA PRO A 15 -16.89 -14.98 -1.62
C PRO A 15 -16.41 -16.39 -1.97
N GLU A 16 -17.24 -17.42 -1.74
CA GLU A 16 -16.88 -18.81 -2.05
C GLU A 16 -16.49 -19.03 -3.50
N LEU A 17 -17.26 -18.48 -4.44
CA LEU A 17 -16.95 -18.57 -5.87
C LEU A 17 -15.57 -17.96 -6.22
N PHE A 18 -15.14 -16.94 -5.47
CA PHE A 18 -13.81 -16.35 -5.64
C PHE A 18 -12.72 -17.30 -5.13
N LYS A 19 -12.91 -17.90 -3.94
CA LYS A 19 -11.98 -18.89 -3.37
C LYS A 19 -11.85 -20.12 -4.28
N GLU A 20 -12.96 -20.63 -4.81
CA GLU A 20 -13.00 -21.73 -5.78
C GLU A 20 -12.21 -21.41 -7.05
N ARG A 21 -12.37 -20.21 -7.61
CA ARG A 21 -11.60 -19.78 -8.78
C ARG A 21 -10.10 -19.67 -8.50
N LEU A 22 -9.70 -19.20 -7.31
CA LEU A 22 -8.29 -19.13 -6.94
C LEU A 22 -7.65 -20.53 -6.84
N LYS A 23 -8.38 -21.55 -6.34
CA LYS A 23 -7.91 -22.95 -6.27
C LYS A 23 -7.57 -23.52 -7.66
N LEU A 24 -8.23 -23.05 -8.72
CA LEU A 24 -7.99 -23.51 -10.09
C LEU A 24 -6.74 -22.90 -10.74
N ILE A 25 -6.23 -21.78 -10.20
CA ILE A 25 -5.17 -20.98 -10.83
C ILE A 25 -3.86 -21.03 -10.03
N LEU A 26 -3.96 -21.19 -8.70
CA LEU A 26 -2.82 -21.13 -7.79
C LEU A 26 -2.44 -22.52 -7.27
N GLN A 27 -1.14 -22.73 -7.04
CA GLN A 27 -0.66 -23.88 -6.28
C GLN A 27 -1.14 -23.80 -4.83
N PRO A 28 -1.28 -24.93 -4.11
CA PRO A 28 -1.82 -24.94 -2.74
C PRO A 28 -1.09 -23.99 -1.77
N THR A 29 0.24 -23.87 -1.87
CA THR A 29 1.04 -22.95 -1.06
C THR A 29 0.72 -21.48 -1.35
N ASP A 30 0.63 -21.13 -2.63
CA ASP A 30 0.36 -19.77 -3.09
C ASP A 30 -1.09 -19.36 -2.80
N LEU A 31 -2.02 -20.32 -2.86
CA LEU A 31 -3.40 -20.12 -2.46
C LEU A 31 -3.50 -19.71 -0.99
N ILE A 32 -2.84 -20.44 -0.08
CA ILE A 32 -2.84 -20.12 1.35
C ILE A 32 -2.27 -18.72 1.60
N MET A 33 -1.10 -18.43 1.00
CA MET A 33 -0.47 -17.11 1.13
C MET A 33 -1.38 -16.00 0.61
N THR A 34 -1.96 -16.18 -0.58
CA THR A 34 -2.86 -15.21 -1.22
C THR A 34 -4.09 -14.95 -0.37
N LEU A 35 -4.80 -16.00 0.07
CA LEU A 35 -5.99 -15.86 0.92
C LEU A 35 -5.66 -15.16 2.24
N SER A 36 -4.51 -15.49 2.86
CA SER A 36 -4.05 -14.83 4.08
C SER A 36 -3.68 -13.35 3.89
N SER A 37 -3.37 -12.93 2.66
CA SER A 37 -2.99 -11.54 2.38
C SER A 37 -4.19 -10.59 2.40
N PHE A 38 -5.41 -11.09 2.13
CA PHE A 38 -6.62 -10.27 2.13
C PHE A 38 -7.06 -9.82 3.53
N SER A 39 -6.62 -10.52 4.58
CA SER A 39 -6.89 -10.13 5.97
C SER A 39 -5.83 -9.20 6.56
N LYS A 40 -4.70 -8.99 5.87
CA LYS A 40 -3.64 -8.11 6.32
C LYS A 40 -3.92 -6.67 5.93
N GLU A 41 -3.60 -5.74 6.82
CA GLU A 41 -3.58 -4.33 6.48
C GLU A 41 -2.48 -4.05 5.45
N ARG A 42 -2.78 -3.17 4.49
CA ARG A 42 -1.80 -2.74 3.50
C ARG A 42 -0.88 -1.71 4.12
N ASN A 43 0.43 -1.95 4.03
CA ASN A 43 1.42 -0.93 4.33
C ASN A 43 1.28 0.23 3.34
N THR A 44 1.34 1.47 3.86
CA THR A 44 1.46 2.64 3.00
C THR A 44 2.79 2.56 2.25
N THR A 45 2.79 2.82 0.96
CA THR A 45 4.02 2.89 0.16
C THR A 45 4.02 4.24 -0.53
N LEU A 46 5.14 4.94 -0.52
CA LEU A 46 5.29 6.17 -1.29
C LEU A 46 6.17 5.95 -2.52
N ARG A 47 5.90 6.72 -3.57
CA ARG A 47 6.75 6.87 -4.76
C ARG A 47 7.33 8.27 -4.80
N VAL A 48 8.62 8.38 -5.06
CA VAL A 48 9.31 9.65 -5.27
C VAL A 48 8.95 10.23 -6.64
N ASN A 49 8.60 11.52 -6.66
CA ASN A 49 8.47 12.28 -7.89
C ASN A 49 9.84 12.79 -8.34
N THR A 50 10.44 12.06 -9.29
CA THR A 50 11.77 12.35 -9.82
C THR A 50 11.85 13.66 -10.62
N LEU A 51 10.72 14.30 -10.92
CA LEU A 51 10.70 15.64 -11.53
C LEU A 51 10.91 16.77 -10.51
N LYS A 52 10.71 16.50 -9.21
CA LYS A 52 10.78 17.51 -8.15
C LYS A 52 11.82 17.22 -7.06
N THR A 53 12.26 15.98 -6.94
CA THR A 53 13.22 15.54 -5.91
C THR A 53 13.86 14.21 -6.31
N ASP A 54 14.78 13.69 -5.51
CA ASP A 54 15.37 12.36 -5.68
C ASP A 54 15.16 11.45 -4.45
N ALA A 55 15.47 10.15 -4.62
CA ALA A 55 15.33 9.17 -3.54
C ALA A 55 16.23 9.46 -2.32
N PRO A 56 17.51 9.85 -2.46
CA PRO A 56 18.34 10.23 -1.31
C PRO A 56 17.76 11.38 -0.48
N THR A 57 17.16 12.38 -1.13
CA THR A 57 16.54 13.54 -0.47
C THR A 57 15.31 13.10 0.32
N VAL A 58 14.44 12.28 -0.27
CA VAL A 58 13.26 11.74 0.44
C VAL A 58 13.69 10.83 1.59
N GLN A 59 14.73 10.01 1.39
CA GLN A 59 15.28 9.16 2.45
C GLN A 59 15.78 9.99 3.64
N LYS A 60 16.57 11.05 3.38
CA LYS A 60 17.04 11.96 4.43
C LYS A 60 15.87 12.61 5.16
N TRP A 61 14.85 13.04 4.43
CA TRP A 61 13.65 13.64 5.02
C TRP A 61 12.94 12.64 5.96
N LEU A 62 12.72 11.39 5.52
CA LEU A 62 12.12 10.34 6.36
C LEU A 62 12.95 10.07 7.62
N GLN A 63 14.28 10.00 7.50
CA GLN A 63 15.19 9.80 8.63
C GLN A 63 15.14 10.97 9.63
N GLN A 64 15.16 12.21 9.15
CA GLN A 64 15.10 13.41 9.99
C GLN A 64 13.79 13.52 10.78
N HIS A 65 12.69 13.03 10.23
CA HIS A 65 11.38 13.03 10.88
C HIS A 65 11.11 11.76 11.69
N GLY A 66 12.10 10.85 11.81
CA GLY A 66 11.97 9.62 12.58
C GLY A 66 10.95 8.63 12.01
N ILE A 67 10.65 8.71 10.71
CA ILE A 67 9.65 7.86 10.06
C ILE A 67 10.30 6.53 9.67
N PRO A 68 9.83 5.37 10.18
CA PRO A 68 10.34 4.07 9.78
C PRO A 68 9.99 3.77 8.32
N PHE A 69 10.96 3.29 7.54
CA PHE A 69 10.74 2.89 6.15
C PHE A 69 11.55 1.66 5.77
N VAL A 70 11.08 0.95 4.76
CA VAL A 70 11.78 -0.16 4.10
C VAL A 70 11.96 0.20 2.62
N ARG A 71 13.16 -0.04 2.09
CA ARG A 71 13.49 0.13 0.67
C ARG A 71 13.59 -1.25 0.01
N HIS A 72 13.09 -1.35 -1.22
CA HIS A 72 13.23 -2.56 -2.02
C HIS A 72 14.25 -2.33 -3.13
N ASN A 73 15.19 -3.26 -3.33
CA ASN A 73 16.30 -3.09 -4.29
C ASN A 73 15.84 -2.91 -5.74
N LEU A 74 14.68 -3.48 -6.10
CA LEU A 74 14.10 -3.34 -7.45
C LEU A 74 13.28 -2.05 -7.65
N LEU A 75 12.99 -1.31 -6.59
CA LEU A 75 12.14 -0.12 -6.63
C LEU A 75 12.89 1.06 -6.03
N GLU A 76 13.84 1.59 -6.80
CA GLU A 76 14.78 2.63 -6.36
C GLU A 76 14.09 3.87 -5.77
N PHE A 77 12.91 4.21 -6.31
CA PHE A 77 12.12 5.39 -5.97
C PHE A 77 10.92 5.09 -5.08
N ALA A 78 10.85 3.91 -4.45
CA ALA A 78 9.74 3.54 -3.58
C ALA A 78 10.19 3.27 -2.15
N PHE A 79 9.37 3.70 -1.19
CA PHE A 79 9.58 3.48 0.24
C PHE A 79 8.30 2.95 0.88
N VAL A 80 8.40 1.79 1.55
CA VAL A 80 7.29 1.19 2.29
C VAL A 80 7.32 1.70 3.73
N LEU A 81 6.19 2.18 4.23
CA LEU A 81 6.03 2.78 5.54
C LEU A 81 5.20 1.85 6.45
N PRO A 82 5.84 0.95 7.22
CA PRO A 82 5.13 -0.09 7.97
C PRO A 82 4.31 0.42 9.16
N LYS A 83 4.53 1.66 9.59
CA LYS A 83 3.87 2.26 10.77
C LYS A 83 3.17 3.59 10.46
N THR A 84 3.02 3.93 9.19
CA THR A 84 2.43 5.20 8.76
C THR A 84 1.20 4.94 7.93
N THR A 85 0.12 5.64 8.24
CA THR A 85 -1.12 5.56 7.44
C THR A 85 -1.07 6.51 6.24
N SER A 86 -1.81 6.20 5.18
CA SER A 86 -1.87 7.10 4.02
C SER A 86 -2.38 8.49 4.39
N ARG A 87 -3.36 8.55 5.31
CA ARG A 87 -3.92 9.82 5.82
C ARG A 87 -2.87 10.69 6.51
N GLU A 88 -2.02 10.09 7.31
CA GLU A 88 -0.91 10.80 7.96
C GLU A 88 0.08 11.31 6.92
N ALA A 89 0.46 10.46 5.97
CA ALA A 89 1.44 10.81 4.95
C ALA A 89 0.95 11.90 3.98
N THR A 90 -0.37 12.01 3.73
CA THR A 90 -0.93 13.10 2.92
C THR A 90 -0.83 14.48 3.59
N GLU A 91 -0.57 14.54 4.89
CA GLU A 91 -0.44 15.82 5.60
C GLU A 91 0.98 16.38 5.57
N TRP A 92 1.98 15.61 5.11
CA TRP A 92 3.36 16.05 5.04
C TRP A 92 3.60 17.10 3.95
N ASP A 93 4.52 18.03 4.21
CA ASP A 93 4.88 19.07 3.25
C ASP A 93 5.41 18.48 1.94
N ILE A 94 6.26 17.44 2.01
CA ILE A 94 6.78 16.78 0.82
C ILE A 94 5.68 16.12 -0.03
N TYR A 95 4.55 15.73 0.56
CA TYR A 95 3.39 15.25 -0.18
C TYR A 95 2.63 16.43 -0.80
N LYS A 96 2.33 17.46 -0.02
CA LYS A 96 1.60 18.67 -0.45
C LYS A 96 2.33 19.43 -1.58
N GLU A 97 3.66 19.44 -1.54
CA GLU A 97 4.52 20.01 -2.59
C GLU A 97 4.60 19.11 -3.85
N GLY A 98 4.06 17.89 -3.79
CA GLY A 98 4.08 16.92 -4.88
C GLY A 98 5.45 16.27 -5.11
N LYS A 99 6.32 16.24 -4.09
CA LYS A 99 7.62 15.55 -4.13
C LYS A 99 7.47 14.03 -3.98
N ILE A 100 6.37 13.57 -3.41
CA ILE A 100 6.02 12.14 -3.30
C ILE A 100 4.54 11.90 -3.65
N TYR A 101 4.22 10.64 -3.96
CA TYR A 101 2.88 10.09 -4.13
C TYR A 101 2.70 8.88 -3.20
N LEU A 102 1.47 8.52 -2.85
CA LEU A 102 1.13 7.33 -2.07
C LEU A 102 0.38 6.31 -2.94
#